data_AF-A0A9D6AS71-F1
#
_entry.id   AF-A0A9D6AS71-F1
#
_cell.length_a   1.000
_cell.length_b   1.000
_cell.length_c   1.000
_cell.angle_alpha   90.00
_cell.angle_beta   90.00
_cell.angle_gamma   90.00
#
_symmetry.space_group_name_H-M   'P 1'
#
loop_
_entity.id
_entity.type
_entity.pdbx_description
1 polymer ?
#
loop_
_entity_poly.entity_id
_entity_poly.type
_entity_poly.pdbx_seq_one_letter_code
_entity_poly.pdbx_strand_id
1 'polypeptide(L)'
;MDKAKWSKFVIDTASRWEDIEGVVRSTGIERIDQDHRRLLEYLLDMGEPAVMGADRLSTSAIIEHQKLVFQRFLNTLKRHYQAEEYFLNQYDLPGKDEQHSQHNSFMAESENIIGRFNSGVLSFFRTLKTEVMVELVKHINTLDARSFSLDNFQSALLGARSWDDVTEIVKSTGVPFVDDEHRKLTELMIKLSVYLTDGGYRIDTDGQKETVLRMTEAILDFTKKHFAHEIVFLKRYELEFDNQEALHATFTGEIDRILAEMRRGDFPDMKGVVEYLFSWWVGHINGRDYVDFHFSRIADPIFKKAETSDDFTWLIRKTGIDQIDTEHSQMINMLMQIYARQNRNSKSFDPQKALGGLLDFVNRHFSHEEDIMQGMNVKELEIHREAHRRISGNIGDGLTHAALGKSLFSPLQCKRLMNWWVAHTNGMDYETFVLNRN
;
A
#
# COMPACT_ATOMS: atom_id res chain seq x y z
N MET A 1 14.37 6.40 -27.34
CA MET A 1 13.76 7.66 -26.84
C MET A 1 14.44 7.99 -25.52
N ASP A 2 14.80 9.25 -25.27
CA ASP A 2 15.45 9.67 -24.02
C ASP A 2 14.49 9.44 -22.83
N LYS A 3 14.91 8.65 -21.84
CA LYS A 3 14.08 8.25 -20.69
C LYS A 3 13.60 9.46 -19.89
N ALA A 4 14.41 10.52 -19.78
CA ALA A 4 14.04 11.74 -19.10
C ALA A 4 12.95 12.52 -19.87
N LYS A 5 13.06 12.57 -21.21
CA LYS A 5 12.04 13.19 -22.06
C LYS A 5 10.72 12.42 -22.04
N TRP A 6 10.79 11.09 -21.99
CA TRP A 6 9.59 10.25 -21.85
C TRP A 6 8.90 10.46 -20.51
N SER A 7 9.64 10.40 -19.39
CA SER A 7 9.07 10.65 -18.06
C SER A 7 8.42 12.03 -17.97
N LYS A 8 9.08 13.07 -18.50
CA LYS A 8 8.49 14.42 -18.56
C LYS A 8 7.20 14.47 -19.37
N PHE A 9 7.16 13.83 -20.54
CA PHE A 9 5.96 13.75 -21.38
C PHE A 9 4.80 13.05 -20.66
N VAL A 10 5.07 11.94 -19.97
CA VAL A 10 4.06 11.21 -19.17
C VAL A 10 3.52 12.13 -18.07
N ILE A 11 4.39 12.77 -17.29
CA ILE A 11 4.01 13.72 -16.23
C ILE A 11 3.18 14.89 -16.80
N ASP A 12 3.59 15.46 -17.94
CA ASP A 12 2.91 16.60 -18.57
C ASP A 12 1.47 16.29 -19.03
N THR A 13 1.21 15.04 -19.39
CA THR A 13 -0.07 14.60 -19.96
C THR A 13 -0.99 13.95 -18.93
N ALA A 14 -0.48 13.67 -17.72
CA ALA A 14 -1.22 12.96 -16.71
C ALA A 14 -2.30 13.79 -16.01
N SER A 15 -3.41 13.11 -15.78
CA SER A 15 -4.61 13.61 -15.08
C SER A 15 -4.92 12.84 -13.80
N ARG A 16 -4.42 11.61 -13.69
CA ARG A 16 -4.68 10.68 -12.56
C ARG A 16 -3.45 9.81 -12.29
N TRP A 17 -3.45 9.13 -11.15
CA TRP A 17 -2.36 8.27 -10.70
C TRP A 17 -1.99 7.21 -11.74
N GLU A 18 -2.98 6.57 -12.36
CA GLU A 18 -2.78 5.51 -13.36
C GLU A 18 -2.04 5.99 -14.61
N ASP A 19 -2.03 7.30 -14.87
CA ASP A 19 -1.29 7.87 -16.00
C ASP A 19 0.21 8.02 -15.69
N ILE A 20 0.61 8.12 -14.42
CA ILE A 20 2.01 8.36 -13.98
C ILE A 20 2.66 7.19 -13.25
N GLU A 21 1.91 6.24 -12.73
CA GLU A 21 2.47 5.19 -11.84
C GLU A 21 3.63 4.42 -12.50
N GLY A 22 3.60 4.22 -13.82
CA GLY A 22 4.66 3.55 -14.57
C GLY A 22 5.99 4.31 -14.65
N VAL A 23 6.05 5.58 -14.25
CA VAL A 23 7.28 6.38 -14.18
C VAL A 23 7.73 6.69 -12.75
N VAL A 24 7.05 6.14 -11.74
CA VAL A 24 7.40 6.29 -10.32
C VAL A 24 7.91 4.93 -9.81
N ARG A 25 9.11 4.92 -9.23
CA ARG A 25 9.70 3.72 -8.63
C ARG A 25 9.16 3.53 -7.22
N SER A 26 8.79 2.29 -6.90
CA SER A 26 8.57 1.88 -5.52
C SER A 26 9.92 1.77 -4.80
N THR A 27 9.97 2.31 -3.58
CA THR A 27 11.08 2.18 -2.64
C THR A 27 11.10 0.82 -1.97
N GLY A 28 9.94 0.14 -1.89
CA GLY A 28 9.80 -1.10 -1.14
C GLY A 28 9.33 -0.90 0.30
N ILE A 29 9.17 0.35 0.76
CA ILE A 29 8.60 0.68 2.07
C ILE A 29 7.16 1.18 1.85
N GLU A 30 6.17 0.44 2.33
CA GLU A 30 4.76 0.70 2.03
C GLU A 30 4.33 2.13 2.38
N ARG A 31 4.65 2.59 3.58
CA ARG A 31 4.31 3.95 4.04
C ARG A 31 4.90 5.04 3.14
N ILE A 32 6.17 4.89 2.75
CA ILE A 32 6.87 5.85 1.88
C ILE A 32 6.25 5.85 0.48
N ASP A 33 5.98 4.66 -0.08
CA ASP A 33 5.34 4.52 -1.39
C ASP A 33 3.92 5.12 -1.41
N GLN A 34 3.15 4.94 -0.33
CA GLN A 34 1.82 5.54 -0.17
C GLN A 34 1.89 7.07 -0.08
N ASP A 35 2.85 7.63 0.65
CA ASP A 35 3.06 9.07 0.71
C ASP A 35 3.47 9.63 -0.66
N HIS A 36 4.38 8.97 -1.40
CA HIS A 36 4.76 9.33 -2.77
C HIS A 36 3.54 9.41 -3.68
N ARG A 37 2.68 8.39 -3.65
CA ARG A 37 1.42 8.39 -4.39
C ARG A 37 0.54 9.57 -4.01
N ARG A 38 0.32 9.79 -2.71
CA ARG A 38 -0.57 10.85 -2.20
C ARG A 38 -0.08 12.25 -2.57
N LEU A 39 1.24 12.48 -2.50
CA LEU A 39 1.86 13.74 -2.92
C LEU A 39 1.62 14.02 -4.40
N LEU A 40 1.78 13.01 -5.25
CA LEU A 40 1.55 13.13 -6.68
C LEU A 40 0.07 13.27 -7.02
N GLU A 41 -0.84 12.59 -6.31
CA GLU A 41 -2.28 12.78 -6.44
C GLU A 41 -2.71 14.21 -6.11
N TYR A 42 -2.15 14.83 -5.05
CA TYR A 42 -2.41 16.26 -4.80
C TYR A 42 -1.96 17.14 -5.96
N LEU A 43 -0.77 16.91 -6.52
CA LEU A 43 -0.29 17.66 -7.68
C LEU A 43 -1.17 17.42 -8.92
N LEU A 44 -1.68 16.20 -9.11
CA LEU A 44 -2.60 15.87 -10.20
C LEU A 44 -3.92 16.64 -10.07
N ASP A 45 -4.53 16.62 -8.87
CA ASP A 45 -5.80 17.27 -8.52
C ASP A 45 -5.74 18.80 -8.78
N MET A 46 -4.57 19.44 -8.70
CA MET A 46 -4.42 20.87 -9.04
C MET A 46 -4.67 21.20 -10.53
N GLY A 47 -4.57 20.21 -11.41
CA GLY A 47 -4.72 20.37 -12.86
C GLY A 47 -6.17 20.27 -13.37
N GLU A 48 -7.13 19.95 -12.50
CA GLU A 48 -8.47 19.47 -12.89
C GLU A 48 -9.61 20.28 -12.24
N PRO A 49 -10.15 21.31 -12.91
CA PRO A 49 -11.51 21.78 -12.64
C PRO A 49 -12.58 20.93 -13.36
N ALA A 50 -12.19 20.07 -14.32
CA ALA A 50 -13.08 19.50 -15.33
C ALA A 50 -14.07 18.45 -14.77
N VAL A 51 -13.75 17.80 -13.65
CA VAL A 51 -14.60 16.74 -13.06
C VAL A 51 -15.78 17.28 -12.24
N MET A 52 -15.77 18.56 -11.84
CA MET A 52 -16.88 19.17 -11.07
C MET A 52 -17.94 19.88 -11.94
N GLY A 53 -18.27 19.36 -13.13
CA GLY A 53 -19.32 19.95 -13.98
C GLY A 53 -19.01 21.41 -14.36
N ALA A 54 -17.84 21.62 -14.96
CA ALA A 54 -17.12 22.88 -15.15
C ALA A 54 -17.79 23.98 -16.00
N ASP A 55 -19.08 23.90 -16.30
CA ASP A 55 -19.79 25.00 -16.95
C ASP A 55 -20.13 26.16 -15.97
N ARG A 56 -19.74 26.07 -14.68
CA ARG A 56 -20.22 27.01 -13.63
C ARG A 56 -19.21 27.50 -12.58
N LEU A 57 -17.92 27.13 -12.61
CA LEU A 57 -16.96 27.62 -11.60
C LEU A 57 -16.28 28.92 -12.03
N SER A 58 -16.21 29.90 -11.12
CA SER A 58 -15.47 31.15 -11.36
C SER A 58 -13.96 30.90 -11.29
N THR A 59 -13.18 31.75 -11.97
CA THR A 59 -11.71 31.74 -11.88
C THR A 59 -11.23 31.86 -10.43
N SER A 60 -11.93 32.64 -9.60
CA SER A 60 -11.63 32.76 -8.16
C SER A 60 -11.80 31.44 -7.41
N ALA A 61 -12.85 30.67 -7.70
CA ALA A 61 -13.09 29.37 -7.07
C ALA A 61 -12.00 28.35 -7.45
N ILE A 62 -11.55 28.36 -8.71
CA ILE A 62 -10.45 27.52 -9.19
C ILE A 62 -9.15 27.86 -8.45
N ILE A 63 -8.83 29.15 -8.31
CA ILE A 63 -7.63 29.60 -7.61
C ILE A 63 -7.66 29.19 -6.13
N GLU A 64 -8.78 29.40 -5.44
CA GLU A 64 -8.91 29.00 -4.03
C GLU A 64 -8.81 27.48 -3.85
N HIS A 65 -9.37 26.70 -4.77
CA HIS A 65 -9.20 25.25 -4.77
C HIS A 65 -7.72 24.85 -4.92
N GLN A 66 -7.01 25.44 -5.89
CA GLN A 66 -5.59 25.17 -6.11
C GLN A 66 -4.75 25.55 -4.87
N LYS A 67 -5.08 26.65 -4.17
CA LYS A 67 -4.41 27.04 -2.92
C LYS A 67 -4.57 25.97 -1.85
N LEU A 68 -5.81 25.52 -1.65
CA LEU A 68 -6.14 24.51 -0.67
C LEU A 68 -5.41 23.19 -0.96
N VAL A 69 -5.42 22.73 -2.21
CA VAL A 69 -4.76 21.48 -2.62
C VAL A 69 -3.24 21.60 -2.46
N PHE A 70 -2.62 22.72 -2.87
CA PHE A 70 -1.18 22.92 -2.70
C PHE A 70 -0.76 23.03 -1.22
N GLN A 71 -1.58 23.65 -0.37
CA GLN A 71 -1.32 23.65 1.07
C GLN A 71 -1.39 22.24 1.67
N ARG A 72 -2.34 21.40 1.22
CA ARG A 72 -2.42 19.97 1.61
C ARG A 72 -1.20 19.18 1.13
N PHE A 73 -0.72 19.45 -0.09
CA PHE A 73 0.54 18.91 -0.60
C PHE A 73 1.71 19.26 0.32
N LEU A 74 1.92 20.54 0.65
CA LEU A 74 3.02 20.97 1.52
C LEU A 74 3.00 20.32 2.91
N ASN A 75 1.83 20.26 3.54
CA ASN A 75 1.68 19.64 4.84
C ASN A 75 1.96 18.13 4.81
N THR A 76 1.66 17.48 3.69
CA THR A 76 1.96 16.06 3.47
C THR A 76 3.45 15.87 3.18
N LEU A 77 4.05 16.73 2.36
CA LEU A 77 5.46 16.68 1.99
C LEU A 77 6.36 16.80 3.23
N LYS A 78 6.02 17.73 4.13
CA LYS A 78 6.73 17.90 5.40
C LYS A 78 6.71 16.65 6.27
N ARG A 79 5.53 16.01 6.43
CA ARG A 79 5.39 14.79 7.23
C ARG A 79 6.11 13.61 6.58
N HIS A 80 6.06 13.53 5.26
CA HIS A 80 6.75 12.52 4.46
C HIS A 80 8.27 12.60 4.65
N TYR A 81 8.88 13.78 4.51
CA TYR A 81 10.32 13.96 4.75
C TYR A 81 10.73 13.64 6.19
N GLN A 82 9.91 14.00 7.17
CA GLN A 82 10.14 13.61 8.56
C GLN A 82 10.13 12.08 8.75
N ALA A 83 9.24 11.37 8.04
CA ALA A 83 9.21 9.91 8.06
C ALA A 83 10.46 9.32 7.39
N GLU A 84 10.85 9.81 6.21
CA GLU A 84 12.06 9.37 5.51
C GLU A 84 13.32 9.55 6.37
N GLU A 85 13.51 10.73 6.97
CA GLU A 85 14.63 11.01 7.87
C GLU A 85 14.62 10.09 9.10
N TYR A 86 13.45 9.77 9.64
CA TYR A 86 13.32 8.80 10.71
C TYR A 86 13.81 7.42 10.27
N PHE A 87 13.38 6.92 9.11
CA PHE A 87 13.81 5.63 8.56
C PHE A 87 15.32 5.58 8.31
N LEU A 88 15.85 6.60 7.66
CA LEU A 88 17.26 6.75 7.38
C LEU A 88 18.10 6.66 8.66
N ASN A 89 17.66 7.31 9.73
CA ASN A 89 18.35 7.30 11.01
C ASN A 89 18.22 5.96 11.74
N GLN A 90 16.99 5.44 11.83
CA GLN A 90 16.67 4.22 12.56
C GLN A 90 17.44 3.00 12.02
N TYR A 91 17.55 2.87 10.70
CA TYR A 91 18.16 1.71 10.05
C TYR A 91 19.58 1.96 9.52
N ASP A 92 20.16 3.11 9.86
CA ASP A 92 21.49 3.55 9.41
C ASP A 92 21.70 3.50 7.88
N LEU A 93 20.70 3.94 7.12
CA LEU A 93 20.69 3.86 5.67
C LEU A 93 21.61 4.91 5.01
N PRO A 94 22.15 4.65 3.81
CA PRO A 94 23.03 5.58 3.11
C PRO A 94 22.28 6.80 2.56
N GLY A 95 23.00 7.90 2.38
CA GLY A 95 22.47 9.10 1.70
C GLY A 95 21.73 10.10 2.60
N LYS A 96 21.80 9.96 3.94
CA LYS A 96 21.05 10.80 4.88
C LYS A 96 21.31 12.29 4.69
N ASP A 97 22.59 12.69 4.61
CA ASP A 97 22.96 14.10 4.46
C ASP A 97 22.49 14.68 3.12
N GLU A 98 22.56 13.88 2.05
CA GLU A 98 22.08 14.28 0.71
C GLU A 98 20.56 14.45 0.71
N GLN A 99 19.81 13.51 1.31
CA GLN A 99 18.36 13.61 1.46
C GLN A 99 17.96 14.83 2.26
N HIS A 100 18.52 15.01 3.46
CA HIS A 100 18.21 16.16 4.31
C HIS A 100 18.45 17.50 3.59
N SER A 101 19.55 17.60 2.82
CA SER A 101 19.83 18.81 2.04
C SER A 101 18.80 19.04 0.92
N GLN A 102 18.44 18.01 0.16
CA GLN A 102 17.43 18.11 -0.90
C GLN A 102 16.03 18.40 -0.35
N HIS A 103 15.63 17.73 0.73
CA HIS A 103 14.35 17.93 1.42
C HIS A 103 14.21 19.40 1.85
N ASN A 104 15.21 19.95 2.53
CA ASN A 104 15.21 21.36 2.94
C ASN A 104 15.12 22.32 1.75
N SER A 105 15.87 22.07 0.67
CA SER A 105 15.88 22.91 -0.52
C SER A 105 14.52 22.89 -1.23
N PHE A 106 13.96 21.71 -1.48
CA PHE A 106 12.70 21.54 -2.18
C PHE A 106 11.51 22.07 -1.37
N MET A 107 11.56 21.90 -0.05
CA MET A 107 10.56 22.42 0.87
C MET A 107 10.59 23.96 0.88
N ALA A 108 11.76 24.59 0.98
CA ALA A 108 11.88 26.05 0.90
C ALA A 108 11.37 26.63 -0.44
N GLU A 109 11.67 25.95 -1.56
CA GLU A 109 11.17 26.35 -2.88
C GLU A 109 9.64 26.23 -2.97
N SER A 110 9.07 25.13 -2.47
CA SER A 110 7.63 24.89 -2.47
C SER A 110 6.87 25.87 -1.55
N GLU A 111 7.45 26.23 -0.39
CA GLU A 111 6.94 27.29 0.48
C GLU A 111 6.98 28.68 -0.18
N ASN A 112 8.03 28.98 -0.94
CA ASN A 112 8.11 30.21 -1.71
C ASN A 112 6.99 30.29 -2.77
N ILE A 113 6.75 29.18 -3.48
CA ILE A 113 5.71 29.06 -4.50
C ILE A 113 4.33 29.39 -3.89
N ILE A 114 3.95 28.77 -2.77
CA ILE A 114 2.64 29.04 -2.15
C ILE A 114 2.55 30.47 -1.62
N GLY A 115 3.65 31.05 -1.09
CA GLY A 115 3.68 32.44 -0.62
C GLY A 115 3.43 33.45 -1.74
N ARG A 116 4.04 33.22 -2.92
CA ARG A 116 3.80 34.03 -4.12
C ARG A 116 2.40 33.85 -4.68
N PHE A 117 1.84 32.65 -4.57
CA PHE A 117 0.47 32.36 -4.99
C PHE A 117 -0.57 33.02 -4.07
N ASN A 118 -0.35 32.97 -2.75
CA ASN A 118 -1.22 33.59 -1.74
C ASN A 118 -1.20 35.12 -1.80
N SER A 119 -0.07 35.72 -2.16
CA SER A 119 0.06 37.18 -2.36
C SER A 119 -0.50 37.67 -3.71
N GLY A 120 -1.00 36.76 -4.56
CA GLY A 120 -1.51 37.10 -5.90
C GLY A 120 -0.41 37.50 -6.91
N VAL A 121 0.86 37.34 -6.53
CA VAL A 121 2.03 37.60 -7.39
C VAL A 121 2.19 36.52 -8.46
N LEU A 122 1.72 35.31 -8.16
CA LEU A 122 1.79 34.15 -9.04
C LEU A 122 0.38 33.58 -9.22
N SER A 123 0.10 33.02 -10.40
CA SER A 123 -1.02 32.10 -10.61
C SER A 123 -0.49 30.69 -10.90
N PHE A 124 -1.18 29.66 -10.43
CA PHE A 124 -0.70 28.28 -10.56
C PHE A 124 -1.02 27.76 -11.96
N PHE A 125 0.00 27.78 -12.82
CA PHE A 125 -0.10 27.31 -14.20
C PHE A 125 0.28 25.84 -14.29
N ARG A 126 -0.23 25.17 -15.33
CA ARG A 126 0.14 23.78 -15.69
C ARG A 126 1.66 23.55 -15.67
N THR A 127 2.44 24.54 -16.11
CA THR A 127 3.91 24.48 -16.10
C THR A 127 4.49 24.30 -14.69
N LEU A 128 3.97 25.01 -13.69
CA LEU A 128 4.46 24.94 -12.32
C LEU A 128 4.11 23.60 -11.67
N LYS A 129 2.90 23.08 -11.90
CA LYS A 129 2.52 21.70 -11.53
C LYS A 129 3.55 20.71 -12.05
N THR A 130 3.82 20.75 -13.36
CA THR A 130 4.78 19.87 -14.01
C THR A 130 6.16 19.97 -13.36
N GLU A 131 6.66 21.19 -13.12
CA GLU A 131 8.00 21.39 -12.56
C GLU A 131 8.15 20.75 -11.17
N VAL A 132 7.18 20.98 -10.28
CA VAL A 132 7.15 20.37 -8.95
C VAL A 132 7.05 18.84 -9.04
N MET A 133 6.19 18.31 -9.93
CA MET A 133 6.07 16.86 -10.15
C MET A 133 7.36 16.25 -10.70
N VAL A 134 8.04 16.90 -11.64
CA VAL A 134 9.27 16.40 -12.24
C VAL A 134 10.38 16.30 -11.20
N GLU A 135 10.58 17.32 -10.36
CA GLU A 135 11.60 17.26 -9.31
C GLU A 135 11.25 16.23 -8.23
N LEU A 136 9.98 16.11 -7.82
CA LEU A 136 9.55 15.09 -6.87
C LEU A 136 9.76 13.66 -7.42
N VAL A 137 9.30 13.38 -8.64
CA VAL A 137 9.48 12.06 -9.28
C VAL A 137 10.97 11.74 -9.47
N LYS A 138 11.79 12.75 -9.76
CA LYS A 138 13.24 12.58 -9.88
C LYS A 138 13.86 12.21 -8.53
N HIS A 139 13.49 12.89 -7.44
CA HIS A 139 13.94 12.57 -6.09
C HIS A 139 13.61 11.12 -5.72
N ILE A 140 12.34 10.74 -5.88
CA ILE A 140 11.84 9.37 -5.65
C ILE A 140 12.64 8.33 -6.42
N ASN A 141 12.79 8.55 -7.73
CA ASN A 141 13.39 7.56 -8.63
C ASN A 141 14.91 7.40 -8.47
N THR A 142 15.56 8.34 -7.78
CA THR A 142 17.02 8.41 -7.67
C THR A 142 17.47 8.22 -6.23
N LEU A 143 17.11 9.15 -5.35
CA LEU A 143 17.64 9.20 -4.00
C LEU A 143 16.89 8.22 -3.09
N ASP A 144 15.56 8.26 -3.09
CA ASP A 144 14.74 7.37 -2.24
C ASP A 144 14.90 5.92 -2.67
N ALA A 145 14.76 5.65 -3.97
CA ALA A 145 14.95 4.30 -4.53
C ALA A 145 16.35 3.71 -4.24
N ARG A 146 17.38 4.56 -4.08
CA ARG A 146 18.74 4.11 -3.74
C ARG A 146 18.92 3.94 -2.23
N SER A 147 18.43 4.86 -1.41
CA SER A 147 18.58 4.82 0.04
C SER A 147 17.74 3.70 0.66
N PHE A 148 16.52 3.49 0.17
CA PHE A 148 15.58 2.52 0.70
C PHE A 148 15.60 1.16 -0.03
N SER A 149 16.59 0.92 -0.89
CA SER A 149 16.74 -0.40 -1.52
C SER A 149 16.92 -1.49 -0.47
N LEU A 150 16.31 -2.66 -0.67
CA LEU A 150 16.36 -3.79 0.27
C LEU A 150 17.79 -4.18 0.69
N ASP A 151 18.76 -4.07 -0.22
CA ASP A 151 20.18 -4.35 0.06
C ASP A 151 20.72 -3.53 1.24
N ASN A 152 20.25 -2.29 1.43
CA ASN A 152 20.69 -1.44 2.54
C ASN A 152 20.09 -1.86 3.89
N PHE A 153 19.01 -2.66 3.88
CA PHE A 153 18.37 -3.18 5.10
C PHE A 153 18.98 -4.50 5.58
N GLN A 154 19.98 -5.05 4.89
CA GLN A 154 20.58 -6.34 5.23
C GLN A 154 21.11 -6.38 6.68
N SER A 155 21.77 -5.31 7.13
CA SER A 155 22.25 -5.20 8.51
C SER A 155 21.11 -5.20 9.53
N ALA A 156 19.99 -4.53 9.22
CA ALA A 156 18.82 -4.50 10.08
C ALA A 156 18.14 -5.87 10.17
N LEU A 157 17.98 -6.56 9.03
CA LEU A 157 17.40 -7.90 8.96
C LEU A 157 18.23 -8.93 9.74
N LEU A 158 19.56 -8.89 9.61
CA LEU A 158 20.44 -9.76 10.38
C LEU A 158 20.42 -9.46 11.89
N GLY A 159 20.29 -8.18 12.25
CA GLY A 159 20.25 -7.70 13.63
C GLY A 159 18.90 -7.86 14.34
N ALA A 160 17.83 -8.19 13.60
CA ALA A 160 16.49 -8.33 14.13
C ALA A 160 16.42 -9.42 15.21
N ARG A 161 15.68 -9.15 16.29
CA ARG A 161 15.46 -10.07 17.41
C ARG A 161 14.00 -10.54 17.48
N SER A 162 13.09 -9.82 16.83
CA SER A 162 11.65 -10.09 16.81
C SER A 162 11.01 -9.62 15.50
N TRP A 163 9.76 -10.03 15.26
CA TRP A 163 8.97 -9.54 14.14
C TRP A 163 8.83 -8.01 14.14
N ASP A 164 8.69 -7.40 15.32
CA ASP A 164 8.49 -5.96 15.46
C ASP A 164 9.65 -5.16 14.85
N ASP A 165 10.88 -5.70 14.88
CA ASP A 165 12.09 -5.07 14.32
C ASP A 165 12.08 -4.99 12.78
N VAL A 166 11.21 -5.75 12.11
CA VAL A 166 11.19 -5.87 10.64
C VAL A 166 9.82 -5.52 10.03
N THR A 167 8.85 -5.12 10.84
CA THR A 167 7.48 -4.77 10.41
C THR A 167 7.43 -3.69 9.32
N GLU A 168 8.37 -2.74 9.34
CA GLU A 168 8.44 -1.67 8.34
C GLU A 168 9.24 -2.07 7.08
N ILE A 169 10.00 -3.16 7.14
CA ILE A 169 10.82 -3.67 6.03
C ILE A 169 10.03 -4.69 5.21
N VAL A 170 9.22 -5.52 5.87
CA VAL A 170 8.41 -6.58 5.25
C VAL A 170 7.00 -6.06 4.97
N LYS A 171 6.64 -5.94 3.69
CA LYS A 171 5.32 -5.42 3.29
C LYS A 171 4.19 -6.35 3.70
N SER A 172 3.05 -5.76 4.03
CA SER A 172 1.78 -6.46 4.20
C SER A 172 1.10 -6.60 2.84
N THR A 173 0.69 -7.82 2.47
CA THR A 173 -0.11 -8.07 1.26
C THR A 173 -1.58 -7.66 1.46
N GLY A 174 -2.05 -7.59 2.71
CA GLY A 174 -3.44 -7.36 3.05
C GLY A 174 -4.29 -8.64 2.99
N VAL A 175 -3.67 -9.79 2.74
CA VAL A 175 -4.31 -11.10 2.75
C VAL A 175 -3.91 -11.80 4.06
N PRO A 176 -4.82 -11.95 5.06
CA PRO A 176 -4.42 -12.31 6.42
C PRO A 176 -3.66 -13.62 6.56
N PHE A 177 -4.01 -14.66 5.77
CA PHE A 177 -3.28 -15.92 5.86
C PHE A 177 -1.87 -15.81 5.26
N VAL A 178 -1.70 -15.01 4.20
CA VAL A 178 -0.40 -14.75 3.58
C VAL A 178 0.46 -13.96 4.54
N ASP A 179 -0.07 -12.86 5.10
CA ASP A 179 0.66 -12.01 6.05
C ASP A 179 1.02 -12.75 7.35
N ASP A 180 0.15 -13.63 7.84
CA ASP A 180 0.42 -14.47 9.01
C ASP A 180 1.52 -15.51 8.73
N GLU A 181 1.54 -16.10 7.55
CA GLU A 181 2.60 -17.01 7.14
C GLU A 181 3.91 -16.29 6.83
N HIS A 182 3.84 -15.09 6.25
CA HIS A 182 4.96 -14.18 6.07
C HIS A 182 5.64 -13.86 7.40
N ARG A 183 4.85 -13.48 8.41
CA ARG A 183 5.34 -13.28 9.78
C ARG A 183 6.01 -14.54 10.33
N LYS A 184 5.31 -15.68 10.31
CA LYS A 184 5.80 -16.94 10.90
C LYS A 184 7.12 -17.41 10.28
N LEU A 185 7.25 -17.36 8.95
CA LEU A 185 8.48 -17.76 8.30
C LEU A 185 9.63 -16.79 8.61
N THR A 186 9.34 -15.49 8.63
CA THR A 186 10.31 -14.47 9.03
C THR A 186 10.78 -14.67 10.47
N GLU A 187 9.88 -15.01 11.40
CA GLU A 187 10.23 -15.35 12.78
C GLU A 187 11.13 -16.60 12.88
N LEU A 188 10.95 -17.61 12.01
CA LEU A 188 11.85 -18.77 11.95
C LEU A 188 13.26 -18.36 11.49
N MET A 189 13.35 -17.48 10.49
CA MET A 189 14.64 -16.94 10.01
C MET A 189 15.32 -16.08 11.09
N ILE A 190 14.57 -15.22 11.78
CA ILE A 190 15.06 -14.43 12.92
C ILE A 190 15.57 -15.35 14.03
N LYS A 191 14.84 -16.41 14.39
CA LYS A 191 15.29 -17.38 15.40
C LYS A 191 16.62 -18.04 15.02
N LEU A 192 16.80 -18.41 13.75
CA LEU A 192 18.06 -18.95 13.24
C LEU A 192 19.18 -17.88 13.32
N SER A 193 18.92 -16.65 12.86
CA SER A 193 19.87 -15.53 12.89
C SER A 193 20.34 -15.22 14.31
N VAL A 194 19.40 -15.14 15.26
CA VAL A 194 19.66 -14.90 16.68
C VAL A 194 20.54 -15.99 17.27
N TYR A 195 20.19 -17.26 17.03
CA TYR A 195 20.97 -18.40 17.53
C TYR A 195 22.41 -18.38 17.02
N LEU A 196 22.59 -18.10 15.73
CA LEU A 196 23.92 -18.01 15.11
C LEU A 196 24.70 -16.81 15.63
N THR A 197 24.07 -15.63 15.73
CA THR A 197 24.72 -14.39 16.16
C THR A 197 25.14 -14.46 17.62
N ASP A 198 24.28 -14.94 18.52
CA ASP A 198 24.61 -15.09 19.95
C ASP A 198 25.69 -16.15 20.17
N GLY A 199 25.75 -17.16 19.29
CA GLY A 199 26.82 -18.16 19.24
C GLY A 199 28.11 -17.67 18.56
N GLY A 200 28.16 -16.43 18.07
CA GLY A 200 29.30 -15.90 17.31
C GLY A 200 29.59 -16.67 16.02
N TYR A 201 28.56 -17.25 15.40
CA TYR A 201 28.62 -18.13 14.23
C TYR A 201 29.46 -19.41 14.41
N ARG A 202 29.76 -19.79 15.65
CA ARG A 202 30.54 -21.01 15.95
C ARG A 202 29.64 -22.24 16.02
N ILE A 203 29.95 -23.25 15.21
CA ILE A 203 29.21 -24.52 15.11
C ILE A 203 30.20 -25.67 15.32
N ASP A 204 30.72 -25.76 16.54
CA ASP A 204 31.85 -26.64 16.87
C ASP A 204 31.38 -27.99 17.45
N THR A 205 30.19 -28.04 18.05
CA THR A 205 29.66 -29.22 18.75
C THR A 205 28.52 -29.90 17.99
N ASP A 206 28.35 -31.21 18.20
CA ASP A 206 27.25 -31.97 17.58
C ASP A 206 25.87 -31.43 17.97
N GLY A 207 25.71 -30.93 19.20
CA GLY A 207 24.46 -30.29 19.65
C GLY A 207 24.15 -28.97 18.92
N GLN A 208 25.18 -28.18 18.58
CA GLN A 208 25.01 -26.97 17.77
C GLN A 208 24.65 -27.32 16.33
N LYS A 209 25.34 -28.31 15.74
CA LYS A 209 25.05 -28.81 14.38
C LYS A 209 23.62 -29.29 14.25
N GLU A 210 23.17 -30.14 15.18
CA GLU A 210 21.81 -30.65 15.23
C GLU A 210 20.77 -29.53 15.37
N THR A 211 21.08 -28.50 16.16
CA THR A 211 20.17 -27.36 16.34
C THR A 211 20.03 -26.51 15.08
N VAL A 212 21.14 -26.19 14.41
CA VAL A 212 21.13 -25.42 13.14
C VAL A 212 20.47 -26.22 12.03
N LEU A 213 20.73 -27.53 11.95
CA LEU A 213 20.08 -28.42 10.99
C LEU A 213 18.56 -28.39 11.18
N ARG A 214 18.07 -28.65 12.40
CA ARG A 214 16.64 -28.66 12.72
C ARG A 214 15.96 -27.31 12.45
N MET A 215 16.62 -26.18 12.77
CA MET A 215 16.08 -24.85 12.48
C MET A 215 15.96 -24.60 10.97
N THR A 216 16.98 -24.98 10.19
CA THR A 216 16.96 -24.87 8.73
C THR A 216 15.90 -25.78 8.10
N GLU A 217 15.70 -27.00 8.64
CA GLU A 217 14.62 -27.91 8.20
C GLU A 217 13.24 -27.31 8.46
N ALA A 218 13.02 -26.72 9.64
CA ALA A 218 11.76 -26.05 9.97
C ALA A 218 11.45 -24.88 9.03
N ILE A 219 12.46 -24.11 8.61
CA ILE A 219 12.32 -23.06 7.60
C ILE A 219 11.87 -23.67 6.27
N LEU A 220 12.56 -24.70 5.77
CA LEU A 220 12.20 -25.36 4.51
C LEU A 220 10.77 -25.92 4.51
N ASP A 221 10.40 -26.65 5.56
CA ASP A 221 9.08 -27.28 5.66
C ASP A 221 7.97 -26.23 5.66
N PHE A 222 8.18 -25.13 6.39
CA PHE A 222 7.21 -24.03 6.42
C PHE A 222 7.15 -23.29 5.09
N THR A 223 8.29 -23.02 4.44
CA THR A 223 8.37 -22.43 3.09
C THR A 223 7.56 -23.23 2.07
N LYS A 224 7.75 -24.56 2.04
CA LYS A 224 7.00 -25.47 1.14
C LYS A 224 5.49 -25.41 1.40
N LYS A 225 5.08 -25.36 2.67
CA LYS A 225 3.68 -25.24 3.06
C LYS A 225 3.08 -23.91 2.61
N HIS A 226 3.77 -22.80 2.87
CA HIS A 226 3.34 -21.46 2.48
C HIS A 226 3.12 -21.36 0.97
N PHE A 227 4.11 -21.74 0.15
CA PHE A 227 3.99 -21.72 -1.31
C PHE A 227 2.85 -22.62 -1.81
N ALA A 228 2.60 -23.76 -1.17
CA ALA A 228 1.46 -24.60 -1.52
C ALA A 228 0.12 -23.88 -1.28
N HIS A 229 -0.03 -23.18 -0.16
CA HIS A 229 -1.23 -22.38 0.13
C HIS A 229 -1.40 -21.22 -0.85
N GLU A 230 -0.31 -20.53 -1.15
CA GLU A 230 -0.25 -19.43 -2.10
C GLU A 230 -0.76 -19.86 -3.48
N ILE A 231 -0.19 -20.94 -4.03
CA ILE A 231 -0.57 -21.48 -5.33
C ILE A 231 -2.02 -21.99 -5.34
N VAL A 232 -2.52 -22.57 -4.24
CA VAL A 232 -3.94 -22.95 -4.12
C VAL A 232 -4.84 -21.72 -4.19
N PHE A 233 -4.48 -20.63 -3.51
CA PHE A 233 -5.25 -19.38 -3.56
C PHE A 233 -5.26 -18.78 -4.96
N LEU A 234 -4.08 -18.64 -5.58
CA LEU A 234 -3.93 -18.05 -6.91
C LEU A 234 -4.70 -18.85 -7.96
N LYS A 235 -4.61 -20.20 -7.92
CA LYS A 235 -5.38 -21.08 -8.82
C LYS A 235 -6.89 -21.02 -8.56
N ARG A 236 -7.32 -20.98 -7.30
CA ARG A 236 -8.76 -20.87 -6.95
C ARG A 236 -9.37 -19.64 -7.61
N TYR A 237 -8.67 -18.51 -7.60
CA TYR A 237 -9.15 -17.25 -8.16
C TYR A 237 -8.70 -16.97 -9.59
N GLU A 238 -8.03 -17.91 -10.27
CA GLU A 238 -7.53 -17.73 -11.66
C GLU A 238 -6.69 -16.46 -11.82
N LEU A 239 -5.87 -16.16 -10.82
CA LEU A 239 -4.93 -15.05 -10.88
C LEU A 239 -3.75 -15.45 -11.78
N GLU A 240 -3.23 -14.50 -12.56
CA GLU A 240 -2.01 -14.71 -13.33
C GLU A 240 -0.79 -14.57 -12.41
N PHE A 241 0.01 -15.63 -12.30
CA PHE A 241 1.22 -15.69 -11.47
C PHE A 241 2.44 -16.18 -12.28
N ASP A 242 2.87 -15.37 -13.24
CA ASP A 242 3.99 -15.71 -14.14
C ASP A 242 5.25 -16.15 -13.39
N ASN A 243 5.76 -17.35 -13.69
CA ASN A 243 7.03 -17.91 -13.20
C ASN A 243 7.17 -18.08 -11.67
N GLN A 244 6.11 -17.90 -10.88
CA GLN A 244 6.19 -18.02 -9.41
C GLN A 244 6.58 -19.44 -8.96
N GLU A 245 5.96 -20.47 -9.53
CA GLU A 245 6.30 -21.87 -9.21
C GLU A 245 7.79 -22.19 -9.48
N ALA A 246 8.41 -21.56 -10.48
CA ALA A 246 9.84 -21.72 -10.78
C ALA A 246 10.73 -20.98 -9.78
N LEU A 247 10.32 -19.78 -9.34
CA LEU A 247 10.99 -19.03 -8.28
C LEU A 247 10.95 -19.81 -6.96
N HIS A 248 9.77 -20.32 -6.58
CA HIS A 248 9.55 -21.15 -5.40
C HIS A 248 10.41 -22.43 -5.42
N ALA A 249 10.47 -23.11 -6.57
CA ALA A 249 11.29 -24.30 -6.75
C ALA A 249 12.80 -24.00 -6.62
N THR A 250 13.24 -22.84 -7.12
CA THR A 250 14.64 -22.40 -7.01
C THR A 250 15.03 -22.18 -5.54
N PHE A 251 14.20 -21.46 -4.78
CA PHE A 251 14.46 -21.16 -3.37
C PHE A 251 14.44 -22.41 -2.50
N THR A 252 13.39 -23.22 -2.62
CA THR A 252 13.29 -24.47 -1.85
C THR A 252 14.41 -25.46 -2.21
N GLY A 253 14.80 -25.52 -3.48
CA GLY A 253 15.92 -26.34 -3.95
C GLY A 253 17.27 -25.91 -3.35
N GLU A 254 17.50 -24.61 -3.18
CA GLU A 254 18.75 -24.11 -2.57
C GLU A 254 18.81 -24.44 -1.07
N ILE A 255 17.70 -24.31 -0.35
CA ILE A 255 17.64 -24.71 1.08
C ILE A 255 17.81 -26.24 1.21
N ASP A 256 17.20 -27.03 0.33
CA ASP A 256 17.39 -28.49 0.28
C ASP A 256 18.86 -28.86 0.03
N ARG A 257 19.55 -28.15 -0.87
CA ARG A 257 20.99 -28.32 -1.14
C ARG A 257 21.83 -28.04 0.11
N ILE A 258 21.58 -26.92 0.79
CA ILE A 258 22.25 -26.54 2.04
C ILE A 258 22.03 -27.60 3.12
N LEU A 259 20.80 -28.08 3.29
CA LEU A 259 20.49 -29.16 4.24
C LEU A 259 21.21 -30.47 3.92
N ALA A 260 21.37 -30.81 2.63
CA ALA A 260 22.11 -32.00 2.22
C ALA A 260 23.62 -31.89 2.51
N GLU A 261 24.19 -30.69 2.52
CA GLU A 261 25.56 -30.43 2.99
C GLU A 261 25.67 -30.60 4.50
N MET A 262 24.78 -29.94 5.26
CA MET A 262 24.74 -30.03 6.72
C MET A 262 24.60 -31.48 7.23
N ARG A 263 23.75 -32.29 6.60
CA ARG A 263 23.54 -33.71 6.95
C ARG A 263 24.80 -34.57 6.72
N ARG A 264 25.70 -34.15 5.84
CA ARG A 264 27.03 -34.78 5.64
C ARG A 264 28.08 -34.26 6.62
N GLY A 265 27.70 -33.33 7.50
CA GLY A 265 28.59 -32.67 8.45
C GLY A 265 29.32 -31.45 7.89
N ASP A 266 29.01 -31.04 6.66
CA ASP A 266 29.61 -29.89 5.99
C ASP A 266 28.71 -28.67 6.15
N PHE A 267 29.06 -27.77 7.07
CA PHE A 267 28.28 -26.56 7.35
C PHE A 267 28.86 -25.42 6.52
N PRO A 268 28.08 -24.81 5.61
CA PRO A 268 28.52 -23.67 4.83
C PRO A 268 28.69 -22.42 5.70
N ASP A 269 29.10 -21.31 5.10
CA ASP A 269 29.08 -20.00 5.75
C ASP A 269 27.63 -19.63 6.13
N MET A 270 27.29 -19.88 7.39
CA MET A 270 25.93 -19.68 7.90
C MET A 270 25.52 -18.22 7.94
N LYS A 271 26.48 -17.28 7.96
CA LYS A 271 26.16 -15.86 7.81
C LYS A 271 25.63 -15.61 6.40
N GLY A 272 26.37 -16.04 5.38
CA GLY A 272 25.94 -15.96 3.98
C GLY A 272 24.62 -16.68 3.70
N VAL A 273 24.36 -17.82 4.37
CA VAL A 273 23.07 -18.52 4.27
C VAL A 273 21.92 -17.67 4.80
N VAL A 274 22.03 -17.09 6.00
CA VAL A 274 20.97 -16.26 6.57
C VAL A 274 20.76 -14.98 5.76
N GLU A 275 21.84 -14.37 5.29
CA GLU A 275 21.80 -13.24 4.35
C GLU A 275 21.00 -13.59 3.09
N TYR A 276 21.29 -14.73 2.46
CA TYR A 276 20.54 -15.21 1.30
C TYR A 276 19.06 -15.45 1.60
N LEU A 277 18.75 -16.11 2.74
CA LEU A 277 17.37 -16.39 3.14
C LEU A 277 16.56 -15.11 3.26
N PHE A 278 17.05 -14.12 4.01
CA PHE A 278 16.35 -12.84 4.18
C PHE A 278 16.24 -12.06 2.87
N SER A 279 17.31 -11.93 2.10
CA SER A 279 17.29 -11.16 0.84
C SER A 279 16.32 -11.76 -0.17
N TRP A 280 16.33 -13.09 -0.33
CA TRP A 280 15.39 -13.74 -1.24
C TRP A 280 13.96 -13.63 -0.73
N TRP A 281 13.73 -13.93 0.55
CA TRP A 281 12.40 -13.98 1.15
C TRP A 281 11.71 -12.62 1.18
N VAL A 282 12.36 -11.62 1.76
CA VAL A 282 11.80 -10.26 1.85
C VAL A 282 11.70 -9.65 0.45
N GLY A 283 12.66 -9.94 -0.43
CA GLY A 283 12.59 -9.53 -1.84
C GLY A 283 11.39 -10.14 -2.58
N HIS A 284 11.08 -11.40 -2.32
CA HIS A 284 9.90 -12.08 -2.88
C HIS A 284 8.60 -11.46 -2.37
N ILE A 285 8.48 -11.26 -1.04
CA ILE A 285 7.31 -10.61 -0.45
C ILE A 285 7.09 -9.23 -1.05
N ASN A 286 8.11 -8.37 -0.98
CA ASN A 286 7.96 -6.95 -1.33
C ASN A 286 7.85 -6.71 -2.83
N GLY A 287 8.52 -7.54 -3.63
CA GLY A 287 8.60 -7.37 -5.09
C GLY A 287 7.59 -8.20 -5.88
N ARG A 288 7.10 -9.30 -5.31
CA ARG A 288 6.19 -10.23 -5.99
C ARG A 288 4.87 -10.40 -5.27
N ASP A 289 4.87 -10.91 -4.05
CA ASP A 289 3.61 -11.25 -3.35
C ASP A 289 2.78 -9.99 -3.12
N TYR A 290 3.41 -8.90 -2.70
CA TYR A 290 2.76 -7.60 -2.55
C TYR A 290 2.01 -7.17 -3.81
N VAL A 291 2.55 -7.48 -5.00
CA VAL A 291 1.92 -7.15 -6.29
C VAL A 291 0.86 -8.17 -6.66
N ASP A 292 1.12 -9.47 -6.55
CA ASP A 292 0.20 -10.54 -6.94
C ASP A 292 -1.06 -10.57 -6.05
N PHE A 293 -0.90 -10.27 -4.76
CA PHE A 293 -1.97 -10.18 -3.77
C PHE A 293 -2.55 -8.78 -3.61
N HIS A 294 -2.03 -7.77 -4.33
CA HIS A 294 -2.54 -6.41 -4.23
C HIS A 294 -4.05 -6.38 -4.51
N PHE A 295 -4.81 -5.67 -3.67
CA PHE A 295 -6.27 -5.64 -3.70
C PHE A 295 -6.84 -5.41 -5.11
N SER A 296 -6.27 -4.45 -5.85
CA SER A 296 -6.74 -4.12 -7.20
C SER A 296 -6.64 -5.27 -8.22
N ARG A 297 -5.76 -6.25 -7.99
CA ARG A 297 -5.63 -7.45 -8.83
C ARG A 297 -6.53 -8.58 -8.36
N ILE A 298 -6.64 -8.78 -7.04
CA ILE A 298 -7.39 -9.91 -6.49
C ILE A 298 -8.90 -9.65 -6.36
N ALA A 299 -9.32 -8.40 -6.22
CA ALA A 299 -10.71 -8.03 -6.02
C ALA A 299 -11.60 -8.56 -7.15
N ASP A 300 -11.25 -8.28 -8.40
CA ASP A 300 -12.04 -8.66 -9.57
C ASP A 300 -12.26 -10.18 -9.71
N PRO A 301 -11.21 -11.01 -9.66
CA PRO A 301 -11.39 -12.46 -9.78
C PRO A 301 -12.07 -13.07 -8.57
N ILE A 302 -11.81 -12.58 -7.36
CA ILE A 302 -12.53 -12.98 -6.15
C ILE A 302 -14.03 -12.68 -6.32
N PHE A 303 -14.41 -11.46 -6.70
CA PHE A 303 -15.82 -11.08 -6.82
C PHE A 303 -16.59 -11.81 -7.92
N LYS A 304 -15.90 -12.24 -8.99
CA LYS A 304 -16.53 -13.08 -10.02
C LYS A 304 -16.85 -14.48 -9.50
N LYS A 305 -16.08 -14.99 -8.54
CA LYS A 305 -16.19 -16.36 -8.02
C LYS A 305 -16.80 -16.46 -6.62
N ALA A 306 -16.84 -15.37 -5.87
CA ALA A 306 -17.36 -15.35 -4.51
C ALA A 306 -18.83 -15.76 -4.53
N GLU A 307 -19.14 -16.79 -3.76
CA GLU A 307 -20.51 -17.29 -3.60
C GLU A 307 -21.16 -16.67 -2.38
N THR A 308 -20.34 -16.29 -1.39
CA THR A 308 -20.78 -15.76 -0.09
C THR A 308 -19.90 -14.60 0.39
N SER A 309 -20.36 -13.93 1.44
CA SER A 309 -19.61 -12.88 2.14
C SER A 309 -18.24 -13.35 2.65
N ASP A 310 -18.20 -14.60 3.09
CA ASP A 310 -17.08 -15.16 3.84
C ASP A 310 -15.84 -15.34 2.95
N ASP A 311 -16.02 -15.34 1.62
CA ASP A 311 -14.94 -15.41 0.64
C ASP A 311 -14.06 -14.14 0.62
N PHE A 312 -14.51 -13.03 1.23
CA PHE A 312 -13.83 -11.74 1.14
C PHE A 312 -13.88 -10.88 2.41
N THR A 313 -14.60 -11.27 3.47
CA THR A 313 -14.59 -10.50 4.75
C THR A 313 -13.20 -10.34 5.35
N TRP A 314 -12.27 -11.22 5.00
CA TRP A 314 -10.86 -11.13 5.41
C TRP A 314 -10.09 -9.99 4.71
N LEU A 315 -10.62 -9.40 3.63
CA LEU A 315 -10.00 -8.27 2.91
C LEU A 315 -9.97 -7.00 3.74
N ILE A 316 -10.80 -6.91 4.79
CA ILE A 316 -10.84 -5.76 5.69
C ILE A 316 -10.24 -6.14 7.04
N ARG A 317 -9.29 -5.32 7.50
CA ARG A 317 -8.70 -5.41 8.83
C ARG A 317 -9.73 -4.99 9.87
N LYS A 318 -9.78 -5.75 10.95
CA LYS A 318 -10.63 -5.42 12.09
C LYS A 318 -10.07 -4.22 12.84
N THR A 319 -10.92 -3.25 13.10
CA THR A 319 -10.68 -2.10 13.98
C THR A 319 -10.68 -2.49 15.46
N GLY A 320 -11.22 -3.68 15.79
CA GLY A 320 -11.42 -4.13 17.16
C GLY A 320 -12.63 -3.47 17.83
N ILE A 321 -13.45 -2.73 17.09
CA ILE A 321 -14.74 -2.20 17.51
C ILE A 321 -15.81 -3.02 16.79
N ASP A 322 -16.46 -3.96 17.51
CA ASP A 322 -17.36 -4.96 16.93
C ASP A 322 -18.45 -4.38 16.01
N GLN A 323 -18.99 -3.22 16.37
CA GLN A 323 -20.03 -2.55 15.58
C GLN A 323 -19.47 -2.02 14.25
N ILE A 324 -18.28 -1.42 14.26
CA ILE A 324 -17.60 -0.92 13.06
C ILE A 324 -17.19 -2.08 12.15
N ASP A 325 -16.60 -3.14 12.70
CA ASP A 325 -16.21 -4.32 11.92
C ASP A 325 -17.41 -5.02 11.27
N THR A 326 -18.56 -4.99 11.95
CA THR A 326 -19.84 -5.48 11.42
C THR A 326 -20.33 -4.59 10.28
N GLU A 327 -20.28 -3.26 10.43
CA GLU A 327 -20.65 -2.30 9.39
C GLU A 327 -19.74 -2.41 8.16
N HIS A 328 -18.43 -2.52 8.36
CA HIS A 328 -17.45 -2.78 7.30
C HIS A 328 -17.82 -4.01 6.48
N SER A 329 -18.14 -5.12 7.14
CA SER A 329 -18.58 -6.36 6.48
C SER A 329 -19.91 -6.19 5.73
N GLN A 330 -20.86 -5.44 6.30
CA GLN A 330 -22.14 -5.15 5.66
C GLN A 330 -21.97 -4.35 4.36
N MET A 331 -21.06 -3.38 4.33
CA MET A 331 -20.78 -2.59 3.13
C MET A 331 -20.30 -3.46 1.97
N ILE A 332 -19.34 -4.36 2.21
CA ILE A 332 -18.85 -5.25 1.16
C ILE A 332 -19.98 -6.13 0.63
N ASN A 333 -20.84 -6.65 1.52
CA ASN A 333 -21.99 -7.46 1.14
C ASN A 333 -22.97 -6.68 0.24
N MET A 334 -23.23 -5.42 0.54
CA MET A 334 -24.08 -4.56 -0.29
C MET A 334 -23.46 -4.34 -1.67
N LEU A 335 -22.17 -4.02 -1.73
CA LEU A 335 -21.44 -3.83 -2.99
C LEU A 335 -21.41 -5.11 -3.84
N MET A 336 -21.24 -6.27 -3.21
CA MET A 336 -21.28 -7.56 -3.91
C MET A 336 -22.65 -7.87 -4.50
N GLN A 337 -23.71 -7.61 -3.75
CA GLN A 337 -25.07 -7.77 -4.27
C GLN A 337 -25.33 -6.84 -5.47
N ILE A 338 -24.81 -5.61 -5.42
CA ILE A 338 -24.86 -4.66 -6.55
C ILE A 338 -24.10 -5.23 -7.74
N TYR A 339 -22.84 -5.62 -7.55
CA TYR A 339 -21.96 -6.15 -8.60
C TYR A 339 -22.53 -7.41 -9.27
N ALA A 340 -22.96 -8.39 -8.47
CA ALA A 340 -23.50 -9.66 -8.98
C ALA A 340 -24.81 -9.47 -9.77
N ARG A 341 -25.71 -8.59 -9.30
CA ARG A 341 -26.99 -8.31 -9.98
C ARG A 341 -26.80 -7.55 -11.28
N GLN A 342 -25.80 -6.66 -11.35
CA GLN A 342 -25.41 -5.97 -12.58
C GLN A 342 -24.83 -6.94 -13.60
N ASN A 343 -23.86 -7.77 -13.22
CA ASN A 343 -23.22 -8.72 -14.14
C ASN A 343 -24.20 -9.75 -14.73
N ARG A 344 -25.25 -10.12 -13.99
CA ARG A 344 -26.25 -11.09 -14.47
C ARG A 344 -27.34 -10.47 -15.37
N ASN A 345 -27.27 -9.16 -15.69
CA ASN A 345 -28.31 -8.42 -16.43
C ASN A 345 -29.72 -8.70 -15.87
N SER A 346 -29.84 -8.75 -14.54
CA SER A 346 -31.13 -9.10 -13.92
C SER A 346 -32.16 -8.01 -14.22
N LYS A 347 -33.25 -8.38 -14.91
CA LYS A 347 -34.36 -7.47 -15.24
C LYS A 347 -35.05 -6.86 -14.00
N SER A 348 -34.80 -7.42 -12.81
CA SER A 348 -35.35 -6.93 -11.53
C SER A 348 -34.39 -6.04 -10.73
N PHE A 349 -33.19 -5.76 -11.25
CA PHE A 349 -32.24 -4.91 -10.54
C PHE A 349 -32.60 -3.43 -10.72
N ASP A 350 -33.00 -2.78 -9.63
CA ASP A 350 -33.21 -1.34 -9.56
C ASP A 350 -31.96 -0.68 -8.94
N PRO A 351 -31.12 -0.01 -9.76
CA PRO A 351 -29.87 0.53 -9.25
C PRO A 351 -30.09 1.85 -8.50
N GLN A 352 -31.20 2.55 -8.71
CA GLN A 352 -31.52 3.74 -7.89
C GLN A 352 -31.79 3.31 -6.45
N LYS A 353 -32.62 2.28 -6.27
CA LYS A 353 -32.88 1.73 -4.93
C LYS A 353 -31.61 1.16 -4.29
N ALA A 354 -30.77 0.48 -5.07
CA ALA A 354 -29.54 -0.09 -4.56
C ALA A 354 -28.53 0.99 -4.12
N LEU A 355 -28.32 2.03 -4.95
CA LEU A 355 -27.42 3.14 -4.63
C LEU A 355 -27.95 4.04 -3.52
N GLY A 356 -29.28 4.24 -3.45
CA GLY A 356 -29.91 4.96 -2.34
C GLY A 356 -29.66 4.24 -1.02
N GLY A 357 -29.92 2.93 -0.98
CA GLY A 357 -29.62 2.13 0.21
C GLY A 357 -28.14 2.13 0.58
N LEU A 358 -27.24 2.11 -0.40
CA LEU A 358 -25.79 2.20 -0.20
C LEU A 358 -25.39 3.55 0.40
N LEU A 359 -25.89 4.65 -0.15
CA LEU A 359 -25.61 6.01 0.34
C LEU A 359 -26.13 6.20 1.78
N ASP A 360 -27.34 5.73 2.06
CA ASP A 360 -27.93 5.78 3.40
C ASP A 360 -27.12 4.96 4.41
N PHE A 361 -26.61 3.80 3.99
CA PHE A 361 -25.74 2.98 4.82
C PHE A 361 -24.42 3.70 5.13
N VAL A 362 -23.73 4.16 4.09
CA VAL A 362 -22.41 4.81 4.18
C VAL A 362 -22.47 6.06 5.06
N ASN A 363 -23.49 6.91 4.87
CA ASN A 363 -23.63 8.12 5.68
C ASN A 363 -23.88 7.83 7.17
N ARG A 364 -24.63 6.77 7.50
CA ARG A 364 -24.83 6.36 8.90
C ARG A 364 -23.55 5.80 9.51
N HIS A 365 -22.84 4.96 8.76
CA HIS A 365 -21.57 4.39 9.19
C HIS A 365 -20.52 5.48 9.45
N PHE A 366 -20.32 6.40 8.51
CA PHE A 366 -19.38 7.51 8.68
C PHE A 366 -19.74 8.43 9.85
N SER A 367 -21.03 8.72 10.03
CA SER A 367 -21.47 9.48 11.21
C SER A 367 -21.12 8.75 12.51
N HIS A 368 -21.26 7.42 12.54
CA HIS A 368 -20.94 6.60 13.71
C HIS A 368 -19.43 6.60 14.00
N GLU A 369 -18.58 6.43 12.99
CA GLU A 369 -17.12 6.52 13.15
C GLU A 369 -16.68 7.92 13.60
N GLU A 370 -17.23 8.97 12.98
CA GLU A 370 -16.91 10.35 13.34
C GLU A 370 -17.31 10.69 14.78
N ASP A 371 -18.43 10.16 15.28
CA ASP A 371 -18.86 10.31 16.66
C ASP A 371 -17.86 9.62 17.63
N ILE A 372 -17.41 8.41 17.29
CA ILE A 372 -16.38 7.68 18.06
C ILE A 372 -15.06 8.47 18.06
N MET A 373 -14.60 8.90 16.89
CA MET A 373 -13.36 9.66 16.73
C MET A 373 -13.39 11.00 17.48
N GLN A 374 -14.53 11.68 17.46
CA GLN A 374 -14.73 12.91 18.23
C GLN A 374 -14.67 12.63 19.73
N GLY A 375 -15.26 11.52 20.20
CA GLY A 375 -15.14 11.05 21.58
C GLY A 375 -13.71 10.69 21.99
N MET A 376 -12.91 10.17 21.06
CA MET A 376 -11.49 9.85 21.24
C MET A 376 -10.57 11.08 21.08
N ASN A 377 -11.09 12.23 20.66
CA ASN A 377 -10.32 13.45 20.36
C ASN A 377 -9.19 13.21 19.32
N VAL A 378 -9.48 12.44 18.27
CA VAL A 378 -8.54 12.17 17.17
C VAL A 378 -8.16 13.48 16.47
N LYS A 379 -6.86 13.79 16.39
CA LYS A 379 -6.35 15.05 15.83
C LYS A 379 -6.67 15.19 14.34
N GLU A 380 -6.67 14.06 13.63
CA GLU A 380 -6.87 13.96 12.18
C GLU A 380 -8.35 13.86 11.76
N LEU A 381 -9.31 14.06 12.69
CA LEU A 381 -10.75 13.93 12.43
C LEU A 381 -11.23 14.68 11.18
N GLU A 382 -10.75 15.90 10.96
CA GLU A 382 -11.19 16.69 9.81
C GLU A 382 -10.69 16.13 8.46
N ILE A 383 -9.50 15.51 8.45
CA ILE A 383 -8.97 14.82 7.27
C ILE A 383 -9.84 13.59 6.96
N HIS A 384 -10.25 12.88 8.00
CA HIS A 384 -11.10 11.69 7.89
C HIS A 384 -12.51 12.07 7.36
N ARG A 385 -13.13 13.12 7.94
CA ARG A 385 -14.42 13.69 7.48
C ARG A 385 -14.42 14.11 6.01
N GLU A 386 -13.30 14.65 5.53
CA GLU A 386 -13.16 15.02 4.12
C GLU A 386 -13.18 13.79 3.21
N ALA A 387 -12.50 12.70 3.61
CA ALA A 387 -12.50 11.45 2.87
C ALA A 387 -13.92 10.88 2.76
N HIS A 388 -14.68 10.88 3.87
CA HIS A 388 -16.10 10.52 3.91
C HIS A 388 -16.94 11.38 2.98
N ARG A 389 -16.83 12.71 3.08
CA ARG A 389 -17.60 13.64 2.24
C ARG A 389 -17.35 13.42 0.76
N ARG A 390 -16.10 13.16 0.36
CA ARG A 390 -15.73 12.90 -1.05
C ARG A 390 -16.40 11.62 -1.57
N ILE A 391 -16.34 10.52 -0.82
CA ILE A 391 -16.93 9.26 -1.30
C ILE A 391 -18.46 9.28 -1.26
N SER A 392 -19.08 9.87 -0.23
CA SER A 392 -20.54 10.05 -0.18
C SER A 392 -21.04 10.91 -1.34
N GLY A 393 -20.30 11.97 -1.69
CA GLY A 393 -20.56 12.78 -2.89
C GLY A 393 -20.53 11.94 -4.17
N ASN A 394 -19.47 11.13 -4.37
CA ASN A 394 -19.34 10.26 -5.54
C ASN A 394 -20.50 9.26 -5.67
N ILE A 395 -20.97 8.69 -4.55
CA ILE A 395 -22.13 7.78 -4.54
C ILE A 395 -23.41 8.55 -4.88
N GLY A 396 -23.59 9.76 -4.32
CA GLY A 396 -24.73 10.65 -4.59
C GLY A 396 -24.82 11.11 -6.04
N ASP A 397 -23.69 11.41 -6.67
CA ASP A 397 -23.62 11.71 -8.11
C ASP A 397 -24.05 10.49 -8.93
N GLY A 398 -23.57 9.30 -8.56
CA GLY A 398 -23.98 8.03 -9.15
C GLY A 398 -25.50 7.80 -9.06
N LEU A 399 -26.11 8.12 -7.92
CA LEU A 399 -27.56 8.06 -7.71
C LEU A 399 -28.31 9.07 -8.59
N THR A 400 -27.80 10.29 -8.72
CA THR A 400 -28.38 11.33 -9.58
C THR A 400 -28.34 10.90 -11.05
N HIS A 401 -27.23 10.34 -11.51
CA HIS A 401 -27.11 9.79 -12.85
C HIS A 401 -28.07 8.60 -13.09
N ALA A 402 -28.24 7.76 -12.07
CA ALA A 402 -29.19 6.65 -12.09
C ALA A 402 -30.64 7.14 -12.22
N ALA A 403 -31.01 8.19 -11.50
CA ALA A 403 -32.34 8.83 -11.56
C ALA A 403 -32.67 9.35 -12.96
N LEU A 404 -31.68 9.87 -13.68
CA LEU A 404 -31.83 10.44 -15.02
C LEU A 404 -31.89 9.39 -16.15
N GLY A 405 -31.91 8.10 -15.84
CA GLY A 405 -31.99 7.03 -16.85
C GLY A 405 -30.76 6.91 -17.75
N LYS A 406 -29.64 7.55 -17.38
CA LYS A 406 -28.41 7.58 -18.19
C LYS A 406 -27.56 6.29 -18.13
N SER A 407 -28.00 5.29 -17.36
CA SER A 407 -27.31 4.00 -17.09
C SER A 407 -25.86 4.10 -16.59
N LEU A 408 -25.45 3.62 -15.41
CA LEU A 408 -25.99 3.31 -14.07
C LEU A 408 -24.78 2.69 -13.39
N PHE A 409 -24.16 3.37 -12.41
CA PHE A 409 -23.07 2.85 -11.56
C PHE A 409 -22.34 1.61 -12.10
N SER A 410 -21.50 1.78 -13.13
CA SER A 410 -20.89 0.69 -13.90
C SER A 410 -20.15 -0.34 -13.01
N PRO A 411 -19.89 -1.56 -13.51
CA PRO A 411 -18.98 -2.48 -12.83
C PRO A 411 -17.65 -1.84 -12.45
N LEU A 412 -17.15 -0.90 -13.27
CA LEU A 412 -15.97 -0.10 -12.97
C LEU A 412 -16.16 0.84 -11.76
N GLN A 413 -17.30 1.51 -11.64
CA GLN A 413 -17.62 2.37 -10.48
C GLN A 413 -17.79 1.54 -9.20
N CYS A 414 -18.41 0.37 -9.28
CA CYS A 414 -18.52 -0.55 -8.14
C CYS A 414 -17.13 -1.02 -7.67
N LYS A 415 -16.23 -1.36 -8.61
CA LYS A 415 -14.83 -1.71 -8.28
C LYS A 415 -14.08 -0.55 -7.64
N ARG A 416 -14.23 0.67 -8.17
CA ARG A 416 -13.59 1.87 -7.59
C ARG A 416 -14.05 2.15 -6.17
N LEU A 417 -15.36 2.04 -5.91
CA LEU A 417 -15.91 2.21 -4.57
C LEU A 417 -15.41 1.12 -3.63
N MET A 418 -15.33 -0.13 -4.10
CA MET A 418 -14.76 -1.21 -3.33
C MET A 418 -13.27 -1.00 -3.01
N ASN A 419 -12.47 -0.61 -4.00
CA ASN A 419 -11.05 -0.29 -3.83
C ASN A 419 -10.87 0.81 -2.79
N TRP A 420 -11.67 1.87 -2.89
CA TRP A 420 -11.67 2.94 -1.90
C TRP A 420 -12.03 2.42 -0.51
N TRP A 421 -13.08 1.61 -0.40
CA TRP A 421 -13.55 1.07 0.88
C TRP A 421 -12.48 0.22 1.56
N VAL A 422 -11.87 -0.72 0.83
CA VAL A 422 -10.82 -1.57 1.41
C VAL A 422 -9.57 -0.78 1.76
N ALA A 423 -9.16 0.18 0.94
CA ALA A 423 -8.04 1.05 1.26
C ALA A 423 -8.30 1.94 2.48
N HIS A 424 -9.52 2.50 2.58
CA HIS A 424 -9.92 3.36 3.69
C HIS A 424 -9.97 2.58 5.00
N THR A 425 -10.66 1.43 5.01
CA THR A 425 -10.76 0.56 6.20
C THR A 425 -9.41 0.00 6.66
N ASN A 426 -8.58 -0.48 5.74
CA ASN A 426 -7.28 -1.06 6.09
C ASN A 426 -6.19 -0.05 6.44
N GLY A 427 -6.28 1.16 5.86
CA GLY A 427 -5.34 2.25 6.07
C GLY A 427 -5.86 3.22 7.12
N MET A 428 -6.81 4.08 6.73
CA MET A 428 -7.28 5.20 7.54
C MET A 428 -8.01 4.76 8.82
N ASP A 429 -8.94 3.81 8.75
CA ASP A 429 -9.73 3.40 9.92
C ASP A 429 -8.88 2.57 10.86
N TYR A 430 -8.10 1.63 10.32
CA TYR A 430 -7.18 0.83 11.11
C TYR A 430 -6.11 1.70 11.81
N GLU A 431 -5.50 2.67 11.10
CA GLU A 431 -4.58 3.63 11.73
C GLU A 431 -5.26 4.40 12.86
N THR A 432 -6.46 4.91 12.59
CA THR A 432 -7.24 5.72 13.54
C THR A 432 -7.60 4.92 14.79
N PHE A 433 -8.18 3.73 14.62
CA PHE A 433 -8.79 2.96 15.71
C PHE A 433 -7.85 1.97 16.38
N VAL A 434 -6.75 1.58 15.72
CA VAL A 434 -5.82 0.56 16.24
C VAL A 434 -4.44 1.14 16.49
N LEU A 435 -3.78 1.73 15.48
CA LEU A 435 -2.39 2.16 15.61
C LEU A 435 -2.22 3.43 16.46
N ASN A 436 -3.16 4.37 16.38
CA ASN A 436 -3.12 5.64 17.09
C ASN A 436 -3.76 5.61 18.49
N ARG A 437 -4.01 4.42 19.06
CA ARG A 437 -4.59 4.25 20.41
C ARG A 437 -3.64 4.55 21.59
N ASN A 438 -2.48 5.17 21.35
CA ASN A 438 -1.48 5.47 22.36
C ASN A 438 -1.68 6.81 23.06
#